data_AF-A0AAN8SV94-F1
#
_entry.id   AF-A0AAN8SV94-F1
#
_cell.length_a   1.000
_cell.length_b   1.000
_cell.length_c   1.000
_cell.angle_alpha   90.00
_cell.angle_beta   90.00
_cell.angle_gamma   90.00
#
_symmetry.space_group_name_H-M   'P 1'
#
loop_
_entity.id
_entity.type
_entity.pdbx_description
1 polymer ?
#
loop_
_entity_poly.entity_id
_entity_poly.type
_entity_poly.pdbx_seq_one_letter_code
_entity_poly.pdbx_strand_id
1 'polypeptide(L)'
;MLKDGRASSFILNKVIEDTSTLLRQATVKFTHCYREVNQLADWLAKMAMNSQASNTYLSYQQLHKGAKGPFLMDKRQIPNIRSKFDKANFYVS
;
A
#
# COMPACT_ATOMS: atom_id res chain seq x y z
N MET A 1 -8.06 -30.32 18.49
CA MET A 1 -7.13 -29.17 18.47
C MET A 1 -5.95 -29.50 17.58
N LEU A 2 -5.52 -28.55 16.74
CA LEU A 2 -4.53 -28.61 15.62
C LEU A 2 -5.05 -29.15 14.27
N LYS A 3 -5.68 -28.30 13.41
CA LYS A 3 -5.80 -28.57 11.96
C LYS A 3 -5.74 -27.35 11.00
N ASP A 4 -5.52 -26.11 11.45
CA ASP A 4 -5.61 -24.94 10.54
C ASP A 4 -4.27 -24.34 10.06
N GLY A 5 -3.13 -24.80 10.58
CA GLY A 5 -1.81 -24.24 10.19
C GLY A 5 -1.33 -24.59 8.78
N ARG A 6 -1.92 -25.61 8.14
CA ARG A 6 -1.47 -26.14 6.84
C ARG A 6 -2.18 -25.48 5.64
N ALA A 7 -3.45 -25.11 5.81
CA ALA A 7 -4.25 -24.43 4.79
C ALA A 7 -3.81 -22.96 4.61
N SER A 8 -3.49 -22.28 5.71
CA SER A 8 -2.96 -20.90 5.67
C SER A 8 -1.63 -20.83 4.92
N SER A 9 -0.74 -21.81 5.13
CA SER A 9 0.53 -21.92 4.42
C SER A 9 0.33 -22.14 2.91
N PHE A 10 -0.60 -23.00 2.51
CA PHE A 10 -0.87 -23.24 1.08
C PHE A 10 -1.44 -22.01 0.38
N ILE A 11 -2.40 -21.31 1.00
CA ILE A 11 -2.98 -20.08 0.43
C ILE A 11 -1.92 -18.99 0.32
N LEU A 12 -1.10 -18.79 1.36
CA LEU A 12 0.02 -17.85 1.32
C LEU A 12 1.02 -18.21 0.23
N ASN A 13 1.41 -19.48 0.12
CA ASN A 13 2.34 -19.94 -0.91
C ASN A 13 1.79 -19.68 -2.31
N LYS A 14 0.50 -19.94 -2.53
CA LYS A 14 -0.15 -19.65 -3.81
C LYS A 14 -0.16 -18.16 -4.13
N VAL A 15 -0.51 -17.31 -3.16
CA VAL A 15 -0.47 -15.84 -3.33
C VAL A 15 0.96 -15.37 -3.63
N ILE A 16 1.96 -15.92 -2.94
CA ILE A 16 3.37 -15.61 -3.17
C ILE A 16 3.79 -16.01 -4.59
N GLU A 17 3.38 -17.19 -5.06
CA GLU A 17 3.71 -17.71 -6.39
C GLU A 17 3.06 -16.88 -7.50
N ASP A 18 1.77 -16.60 -7.39
CA ASP A 18 1.01 -15.77 -8.33
C ASP A 18 1.61 -14.36 -8.40
N THR A 19 1.90 -13.76 -7.24
CA THR A 19 2.49 -12.41 -7.16
C THR A 19 3.90 -12.41 -7.73
N SER A 20 4.72 -13.41 -7.42
CA SER A 20 6.09 -13.53 -7.95
C SER A 20 6.11 -13.65 -9.46
N THR A 21 5.14 -14.37 -10.03
CA THR A 21 5.02 -14.53 -11.49
C THR A 21 4.70 -13.19 -12.16
N LEU A 22 3.75 -12.43 -11.61
CA LEU A 22 3.41 -11.09 -12.10
C LEU A 22 4.61 -10.12 -12.00
N LEU A 23 5.33 -10.15 -10.87
CA LEU A 23 6.50 -9.29 -10.65
C LEU A 23 7.63 -9.56 -11.64
N ARG A 24 7.88 -10.84 -11.96
CA ARG A 24 8.87 -11.25 -12.98
C ARG A 24 8.49 -10.74 -14.37
N GLN A 25 7.21 -10.85 -14.74
CA GLN A 25 6.71 -10.34 -16.03
C GLN A 25 6.84 -8.81 -16.13
N ALA A 26 6.61 -8.10 -15.02
CA ALA A 26 6.63 -6.64 -14.98
C ALA A 26 8.03 -6.03 -14.76
N THR A 27 9.10 -6.84 -14.65
CA THR A 27 10.49 -6.38 -14.45
C THR A 27 10.63 -5.38 -13.28
N VAL A 28 9.93 -5.63 -12.18
CA VAL A 28 9.84 -4.71 -11.04
C VAL A 28 11.12 -4.72 -10.20
N LYS A 29 11.61 -3.54 -9.81
CA LYS A 29 12.69 -3.39 -8.83
C LYS A 29 12.11 -3.11 -7.46
N PHE A 30 12.48 -3.90 -6.46
CA PHE A 30 12.11 -3.64 -5.07
C PHE A 30 13.03 -2.60 -4.46
N THR A 31 12.42 -1.60 -3.83
CA THR A 31 13.13 -0.59 -3.04
C THR A 31 12.45 -0.47 -1.69
N HIS A 32 13.24 -0.38 -0.63
CA HIS A 32 12.71 -0.05 0.68
C HIS A 32 12.05 1.33 0.67
N CYS A 33 10.91 1.49 1.34
CA CYS A 33 10.26 2.78 1.57
C CYS A 33 9.91 2.93 3.06
N TYR A 34 9.93 4.16 3.56
CA TYR A 34 9.46 4.46 4.91
C TYR A 34 7.95 4.21 5.02
N ARG A 35 7.47 3.85 6.20
CA ARG A 35 6.04 3.57 6.43
C ARG A 35 5.18 4.80 6.16
N GLU A 36 5.66 5.97 6.53
CA GLU A 36 5.04 7.28 6.29
C GLU A 36 4.95 7.64 4.80
N VAL A 37 5.62 6.85 3.96
CA VAL A 37 5.86 7.00 2.53
C VAL A 37 5.31 5.79 1.77
N ASN A 38 4.37 5.06 2.39
CA ASN A 38 3.63 3.97 1.77
C ASN A 38 2.14 4.35 1.61
N GLN A 39 1.89 5.61 1.27
CA GLN A 39 0.53 6.16 1.23
C GLN A 39 -0.24 5.66 0.01
N LEU A 40 0.44 5.37 -1.10
CA LEU A 40 -0.17 4.80 -2.29
C LEU A 40 -0.72 3.40 -2.01
N ALA A 41 0.05 2.55 -1.33
CA ALA A 41 -0.41 1.21 -1.00
C ALA A 41 -1.65 1.25 -0.08
N ASP A 42 -1.63 2.12 0.95
CA ASP A 42 -2.80 2.32 1.83
C ASP A 42 -4.02 2.84 1.06
N TRP A 43 -3.82 3.80 0.15
CA TRP A 43 -4.88 4.32 -0.70
C TRP A 43 -5.47 3.24 -1.62
N LEU A 44 -4.61 2.45 -2.28
CA LEU A 44 -5.03 1.37 -3.17
C LEU A 44 -5.74 0.25 -2.41
N ALA A 45 -5.28 -0.10 -1.22
CA ALA A 45 -5.93 -1.08 -0.35
C ALA A 45 -7.35 -0.62 0.03
N LYS A 46 -7.50 0.63 0.48
CA LYS A 46 -8.82 1.22 0.79
C LYS A 46 -9.74 1.24 -0.41
N MET A 47 -9.23 1.60 -1.58
CA MET A 47 -10.02 1.59 -2.81
C MET A 47 -10.44 0.17 -3.21
N ALA A 48 -9.55 -0.82 -3.13
CA ALA A 48 -9.86 -2.21 -3.45
C ALA A 48 -10.94 -2.76 -2.49
N MET A 49 -10.84 -2.44 -1.20
CA MET A 49 -11.87 -2.80 -0.20
C MET A 49 -13.24 -2.19 -0.54
N ASN A 50 -13.27 -0.92 -0.95
CA ASN A 50 -14.52 -0.23 -1.26
C ASN A 50 -15.13 -0.66 -2.59
N SER A 51 -14.31 -0.97 -3.59
CA SER A 51 -14.76 -1.33 -4.94
C SER A 51 -14.99 -2.83 -5.13
N GLN A 52 -14.49 -3.67 -4.21
CA GLN A 52 -14.43 -5.13 -4.34
C GLN A 52 -13.82 -5.61 -5.67
N ALA A 53 -12.98 -4.77 -6.29
CA ALA A 53 -12.37 -5.01 -7.60
C ALA A 53 -10.88 -5.33 -7.45
N SER A 54 -10.43 -6.33 -8.21
CA SER A 54 -9.01 -6.68 -8.34
C SER A 54 -8.45 -6.02 -9.61
N ASN A 55 -7.84 -4.85 -9.46
CA ASN A 55 -7.24 -4.10 -10.56
C ASN A 55 -5.72 -4.03 -10.40
N THR A 56 -5.01 -4.27 -11.51
CA THR A 56 -3.56 -4.09 -11.60
C THR A 56 -3.25 -2.79 -12.34
N TYR A 57 -2.43 -1.93 -11.73
CA TYR A 57 -1.97 -0.68 -12.31
C TYR A 57 -0.48 -0.78 -12.62
N LEU A 58 -0.13 -0.77 -13.90
CA LEU A 58 1.26 -0.91 -14.38
C LEU A 58 1.88 0.43 -14.79
N SER A 59 1.07 1.48 -14.91
CA SER A 59 1.54 2.82 -15.29
C SER A 59 0.85 3.92 -14.49
N TYR A 60 1.53 5.06 -14.37
CA TYR A 60 0.99 6.23 -13.67
C TYR A 60 -0.30 6.76 -14.31
N GLN A 61 -0.46 6.59 -15.62
CA GLN A 61 -1.64 7.02 -16.36
C GLN A 61 -2.88 6.23 -15.95
N GLN A 62 -2.72 4.95 -15.62
CA GLN A 62 -3.81 4.06 -15.18
C GLN A 62 -4.27 4.34 -13.74
N LEU A 63 -3.43 4.99 -12.92
CA LEU A 63 -3.80 5.32 -11.55
C LEU A 63 -4.99 6.28 -11.49
N HIS A 64 -5.90 5.99 -10.57
CA HIS A 64 -7.00 6.89 -10.25
C HIS A 64 -6.48 8.26 -9.80
N LYS A 65 -7.23 9.33 -10.08
CA LYS A 65 -6.81 10.72 -9.78
C LYS A 65 -6.42 10.91 -8.31
N GLY A 66 -7.16 10.28 -7.38
CA GLY A 66 -6.88 10.33 -5.94
C GLY A 66 -5.59 9.60 -5.51
N ALA A 67 -5.10 8.65 -6.31
CA ALA A 67 -3.89 7.87 -6.03
C ALA A 67 -2.60 8.58 -6.50
N LYS A 68 -2.73 9.50 -7.46
CA LYS A 68 -1.58 10.17 -8.10
C LYS A 68 -0.78 11.04 -7.12
N GLY A 69 -1.45 11.72 -6.20
CA GLY A 69 -0.81 12.50 -5.13
C GLY A 69 0.05 11.62 -4.22
N PRO A 70 -0.54 10.59 -3.57
CA PRO A 70 0.22 9.59 -2.80
C PRO A 70 1.40 8.99 -3.56
N PHE A 71 1.22 8.59 -4.83
CA PHE A 71 2.32 8.08 -5.66
C PHE A 71 3.50 9.07 -5.78
N LEU A 72 3.23 10.36 -5.97
CA LEU A 72 4.29 11.36 -6.09
C LEU A 72 5.01 11.60 -4.76
N MET A 73 4.27 11.57 -3.64
CA MET A 73 4.85 11.72 -2.29
C MET A 73 5.74 10.52 -1.95
N ASP A 74 5.26 9.31 -2.24
CA ASP A 74 6.00 8.06 -2.02
C ASP A 74 7.29 8.03 -2.86
N LYS A 75 7.19 8.42 -4.14
CA LYS A 75 8.36 8.51 -5.04
C LYS A 75 9.41 9.50 -4.56
N ARG A 76 9.00 10.60 -3.92
CA ARG A 76 9.90 11.63 -3.39
C ARG A 76 10.42 11.32 -1.98
N GLN A 77 9.97 10.23 -1.38
CA GLN A 77 10.25 9.88 0.01
C GLN A 77 9.90 10.99 1.02
N ILE A 78 8.84 11.75 0.75
CA ILE A 78 8.41 12.85 1.63
C ILE A 78 7.47 12.27 2.68
N PRO A 79 7.86 12.25 3.97
CA PRO A 79 6.99 11.76 5.02
C PRO A 79 5.80 12.71 5.18
N ASN A 80 4.59 12.15 5.20
CA ASN A 80 3.40 12.90 5.60
C ASN A 80 3.29 12.84 7.13
N ILE A 81 4.05 13.74 7.78
CA ILE A 81 3.99 13.90 9.22
C ILE A 81 2.68 14.61 9.55
N ARG A 82 1.68 13.85 9.96
CA ARG A 82 0.50 14.43 10.62
C ARG A 82 0.94 14.88 12.01
N SER A 83 1.39 16.13 12.13
CA SER A 83 1.52 16.76 13.44
C SER A 83 0.12 16.82 14.05
N LYS A 84 -0.16 15.93 15.01
CA LYS A 84 -1.31 16.09 15.88
C LYS A 84 -0.97 17.27 16.78
N PHE A 85 -1.49 18.45 16.45
CA PHE A 85 -1.49 19.54 17.41
C PHE A 85 -2.18 19.04 18.68
N ASP A 86 -1.42 19.01 19.77
CA ASP A 86 -2.01 18.78 21.08
C ASP A 86 -2.93 19.96 21.37
N LYS A 87 -4.23 19.69 21.51
CA LYS A 87 -5.24 20.71 21.82
C LYS A 87 -5.00 21.37 23.18
N ALA A 88 -4.15 20.78 24.02
CA ALA A 88 -3.77 21.36 25.31
C ALA A 88 -3.00 22.69 25.20
N ASN A 89 -2.39 22.98 24.05
CA ASN A 89 -1.54 24.18 23.88
C ASN A 89 -2.29 25.44 23.41
N PHE A 90 -3.62 25.43 23.33
CA PHE A 90 -4.42 26.60 22.95
C PHE A 90 -4.89 27.46 24.14
N TYR A 91 -4.56 27.07 25.38
CA TYR A 91 -4.83 27.90 26.56
C TYR A 91 -3.61 28.79 26.85
N VAL A 92 -3.45 29.83 26.04
CA VAL A 92 -2.67 31.01 26.45
C VAL A 92 -3.63 31.93 27.18
N SER A 93 -3.46 32.06 28.50
CA SER A 93 -4.09 33.11 29.32
C SER A 93 -3.09 34.24 29.49
#